data_AF-A0A6A7BVZ8-F1
#
_entry.id   AF-A0A6A7BVZ8-F1
#
_cell.length_a   1.000
_cell.length_b   1.000
_cell.length_c   1.000
_cell.angle_alpha   90.00
_cell.angle_beta   90.00
_cell.angle_gamma   90.00
#
_symmetry.space_group_name_H-M   'P 1'
#
loop_
_entity.id
_entity.type
_entity.pdbx_description
1 polymer ?
#
loop_
_entity_poly.entity_id
_entity_poly.type
_entity_poly.pdbx_seq_one_letter_code
_entity_poly.pdbx_strand_id
1 'polypeptide(L)'
;MTSKGAASKPLHPATVHFPIAFIFLAVLLDVFSAVPLPKALETCLPSPHDSPQATYFLLSLGLLTSIPAVLSGVAQAKKTIAKQGLHEVDGTTIKLKFKALIGHALINDVVILGLTFVWWKRRSLPAGVLELWMLVTEVVLAAMQLFAAGIGGKLVYQFGFGLAMGGQKSVKSV
;
A
#
# COMPACT_ATOMS: atom_id res chain seq x y z
N MET A 1 -31.96 17.45 -21.85
CA MET A 1 -30.56 17.03 -22.06
C MET A 1 -29.93 16.73 -20.70
N THR A 2 -29.90 15.48 -20.28
CA THR A 2 -29.19 15.08 -19.05
C THR A 2 -27.73 14.83 -19.42
N SER A 3 -26.81 15.60 -18.84
CA SER A 3 -25.38 15.37 -19.05
C SER A 3 -25.04 13.97 -18.54
N LYS A 4 -24.46 13.14 -19.42
CA LYS A 4 -23.85 11.87 -19.03
C LYS A 4 -22.73 12.21 -18.06
N GLY A 5 -22.97 12.05 -16.76
CA GLY A 5 -21.94 12.20 -15.73
C GLY A 5 -20.77 11.30 -16.10
N ALA A 6 -19.61 11.90 -16.35
CA ALA A 6 -18.39 11.17 -16.65
C ALA A 6 -18.19 10.10 -15.58
N ALA A 7 -18.03 8.84 -16.00
CA ALA A 7 -17.78 7.74 -15.08
C ALA A 7 -16.56 8.11 -14.21
N SER A 8 -16.79 8.34 -12.92
CA SER A 8 -15.74 8.75 -12.00
C SER A 8 -14.70 7.64 -11.93
N LYS A 9 -13.45 7.99 -12.25
CA LYS A 9 -12.35 7.03 -12.26
C LYS A 9 -12.10 6.54 -10.82
N PRO A 10 -11.83 5.25 -10.63
CA PRO A 10 -11.52 4.70 -9.32
C PRO A 10 -10.21 5.32 -8.82
N LEU A 11 -10.29 6.06 -7.70
CA LEU A 11 -9.14 6.77 -7.12
C LEU A 11 -8.19 5.83 -6.38
N HIS A 12 -8.74 4.78 -5.76
CA HIS A 12 -8.00 3.89 -4.87
C HIS A 12 -6.82 3.18 -5.55
N PRO A 13 -6.94 2.61 -6.77
CA PRO A 13 -5.79 2.03 -7.45
C PRO A 13 -4.67 3.05 -7.73
N ALA A 14 -4.98 4.33 -7.94
CA ALA A 14 -3.95 5.34 -8.16
C ALA A 14 -3.24 5.73 -6.86
N THR A 15 -3.98 5.85 -5.75
CA THR A 15 -3.44 6.32 -4.48
C THR A 15 -2.59 5.27 -3.76
N VAL A 16 -2.80 3.97 -4.00
CA VAL A 16 -2.03 2.89 -3.34
C VAL A 16 -0.60 2.73 -3.85
N HIS A 17 -0.27 3.21 -5.05
CA HIS A 17 1.09 3.05 -5.60
C HIS A 17 2.11 3.96 -4.93
N PHE A 18 1.70 5.15 -4.47
CA PHE A 18 2.56 6.09 -3.78
C PHE A 18 3.17 5.53 -2.48
N PRO A 19 2.37 5.04 -1.51
CA PRO A 19 2.95 4.47 -0.29
C PRO A 19 3.84 3.27 -0.59
N ILE A 20 3.44 2.39 -1.53
CA ILE A 20 4.25 1.23 -1.92
C ILE A 20 5.61 1.69 -2.49
N ALA A 21 5.62 2.64 -3.42
CA ALA A 21 6.84 3.13 -4.07
C ALA A 21 7.78 3.81 -3.07
N PHE A 22 7.26 4.71 -2.23
CA PHE A 22 8.08 5.45 -1.28
C PHE A 22 8.62 4.56 -0.15
N ILE A 23 7.79 3.68 0.42
CA ILE A 23 8.23 2.72 1.45
C ILE A 23 9.28 1.78 0.86
N PHE A 24 8.98 1.17 -0.30
CA PHE A 24 9.90 0.22 -0.92
C PHE A 24 11.25 0.88 -1.26
N LEU A 25 11.23 2.09 -1.82
CA LEU A 25 12.45 2.82 -2.12
C LEU A 25 13.23 3.19 -0.85
N ALA A 26 12.55 3.64 0.21
CA ALA A 26 13.20 3.94 1.49
C ALA A 26 13.97 2.73 2.02
N VAL A 27 13.27 1.58 2.14
CA VAL A 27 13.86 0.34 2.68
C VAL A 27 14.97 -0.19 1.77
N LEU A 28 14.80 -0.11 0.44
CA LEU A 28 15.83 -0.54 -0.50
C LEU A 28 17.14 0.27 -0.33
N LEU A 29 17.02 1.59 -0.18
CA LEU A 29 18.18 2.46 0.04
C LEU A 29 18.82 2.22 1.42
N ASP A 30 18.04 1.93 2.45
CA ASP A 30 18.57 1.56 3.77
C ASP A 30 19.35 0.24 3.72
N VAL A 31 18.84 -0.76 2.99
CA VAL A 31 19.56 -2.03 2.74
C VAL A 31 20.86 -1.77 1.98
N PHE A 32 20.81 -0.99 0.91
CA PHE A 32 21.99 -0.62 0.11
C PHE A 32 23.04 0.15 0.92
N SER A 33 22.62 0.93 1.92
CA SER A 33 23.55 1.63 2.81
C SER A 33 24.19 0.71 3.85
N ALA A 34 23.57 -0.44 4.13
CA ALA A 34 24.01 -1.40 5.14
C ALA A 34 24.87 -2.55 4.57
N VAL A 35 24.98 -2.68 3.24
CA VAL A 35 25.73 -3.75 2.58
C VAL A 35 26.80 -3.20 1.64
N PRO A 36 27.94 -3.88 1.47
CA PRO A 36 28.93 -3.48 0.47
C PRO A 36 28.34 -3.62 -0.94
N LEU A 37 28.52 -2.59 -1.77
CA LEU A 37 28.01 -2.56 -3.14
C LEU A 37 29.16 -2.56 -4.16
N PRO A 38 28.91 -3.05 -5.39
CA PRO A 38 29.82 -2.80 -6.50
C PRO A 38 30.00 -1.29 -6.73
N LYS A 39 31.24 -0.84 -6.98
CA LYS A 39 31.58 0.58 -7.22
C LYS A 39 30.67 1.29 -8.23
N ALA A 40 30.21 0.57 -9.27
CA ALA A 40 29.31 1.12 -10.28
C ALA A 40 27.94 1.55 -9.74
N LEU A 41 27.50 0.93 -8.63
CA LEU A 41 26.26 1.31 -7.93
C LEU A 41 26.52 2.35 -6.85
N GLU A 42 27.67 2.30 -6.18
CA GLU A 42 28.05 3.30 -5.16
C GLU A 42 28.04 4.73 -5.71
N THR A 43 28.45 4.93 -6.97
CA THR A 43 28.45 6.26 -7.61
C THR A 43 27.06 6.79 -7.98
N CYS A 44 26.05 5.92 -7.98
CA CYS A 44 24.68 6.24 -8.39
C CYS A 44 23.73 6.41 -7.20
N LEU A 45 24.20 6.12 -5.98
CA LEU A 45 23.41 6.14 -4.76
C LEU A 45 23.82 7.30 -3.85
N PRO A 46 22.92 7.76 -2.97
CA PRO A 46 23.29 8.71 -1.92
C PRO A 46 24.47 8.19 -1.11
N SER A 47 25.33 9.10 -0.67
CA SER A 47 26.44 8.72 0.20
C SER A 47 25.91 8.04 1.47
N PRO A 48 26.66 7.11 2.10
CA PRO A 48 26.23 6.48 3.35
C PRO A 48 25.92 7.48 4.48
N HIS A 49 26.48 8.69 4.41
CA HIS A 49 26.21 9.77 5.34
C HIS A 49 24.85 10.45 5.10
N ASP A 50 24.46 10.64 3.83
CA ASP A 50 23.23 11.35 3.46
C ASP A 50 22.02 10.41 3.31
N SER A 51 22.29 9.12 3.11
CA SER A 51 21.28 8.10 2.84
C SER A 51 20.24 7.96 3.97
N PRO A 52 20.61 7.87 5.26
CA PRO A 52 19.60 7.69 6.33
C PRO A 52 18.63 8.87 6.48
N GLN A 53 19.06 10.08 6.10
CA GLN A 53 18.18 11.25 6.07
C GLN A 53 17.23 11.21 4.86
N ALA A 54 17.74 10.84 3.69
CA ALA A 54 16.92 10.65 2.50
C ALA A 54 15.85 9.55 2.70
N THR A 55 16.23 8.41 3.28
CA THR A 55 15.30 7.31 3.55
C THR A 55 14.28 7.65 4.63
N TYR A 56 14.65 8.43 5.63
CA TYR A 56 13.69 8.98 6.61
C TYR A 56 12.60 9.84 5.94
N PHE A 57 12.96 10.71 5.01
CA PHE A 57 11.98 11.53 4.28
C PHE A 57 11.14 10.70 3.30
N LEU A 58 11.73 9.73 2.61
CA LEU A 58 10.97 8.80 1.77
C LEU A 58 9.98 7.98 2.59
N LEU A 59 10.40 7.46 3.75
CA LEU A 59 9.51 6.77 4.67
C LEU A 59 8.37 7.70 5.14
N SER A 60 8.70 8.96 5.47
CA SER A 60 7.70 9.98 5.83
C SER A 60 6.68 10.21 4.71
N LEU A 61 7.13 10.32 3.45
CA LEU A 61 6.26 10.46 2.28
C LEU A 61 5.40 9.21 2.06
N GLY A 62 5.96 8.02 2.26
CA GLY A 62 5.22 6.77 2.21
C GLY A 62 4.09 6.73 3.24
N LEU A 63 4.38 7.09 4.49
CA LEU A 63 3.38 7.19 5.55
C LEU A 63 2.34 8.26 5.26
N LEU A 64 2.75 9.44 4.78
CA LEU A 64 1.83 10.54 4.45
C LEU A 64 0.87 10.14 3.31
N THR A 65 1.39 9.48 2.28
CA THR A 65 0.60 9.03 1.13
C THR A 65 -0.23 7.78 1.43
N SER A 66 0.05 7.06 2.52
CA SER A 66 -0.82 5.99 3.01
C SER A 66 -2.20 6.50 3.45
N ILE A 67 -2.29 7.76 3.91
CA ILE A 67 -3.57 8.36 4.37
C ILE A 67 -4.62 8.36 3.26
N PRO A 68 -4.41 8.99 2.09
CA PRO A 68 -5.40 8.94 1.01
C PRO A 68 -5.60 7.52 0.46
N ALA A 69 -4.59 6.64 0.51
CA ALA A 69 -4.73 5.23 0.10
C ALA A 69 -5.73 4.47 1.00
N VAL A 70 -5.59 4.56 2.31
CA VAL A 70 -6.50 3.94 3.29
C VAL A 70 -7.90 4.53 3.17
N LEU A 71 -8.03 5.86 3.14
CA LEU A 71 -9.34 6.52 3.06
C LEU A 71 -10.11 6.12 1.79
N SER A 72 -9.43 6.10 0.64
CA SER A 72 -10.04 5.66 -0.62
C SER A 72 -10.42 4.17 -0.60
N GLY A 73 -9.63 3.32 0.05
CA GLY A 73 -9.92 1.89 0.23
C GLY A 73 -11.16 1.66 1.10
N VAL A 74 -11.27 2.36 2.23
CA VAL A 74 -12.44 2.31 3.13
C VAL A 74 -13.70 2.79 2.42
N ALA A 75 -13.63 3.90 1.67
CA ALA A 75 -14.77 4.41 0.91
C ALA A 75 -15.26 3.38 -0.12
N GLN A 76 -14.33 2.72 -0.81
CA GLN A 76 -14.66 1.69 -1.78
C GLN A 76 -15.20 0.42 -1.12
N ALA A 77 -14.62 -0.02 -0.01
CA ALA A 77 -15.10 -1.15 0.80
C ALA A 77 -16.56 -0.93 1.22
N LYS A 78 -16.86 0.23 1.82
CA LYS A 78 -18.22 0.63 2.24
C LYS A 78 -19.21 0.56 1.07
N LYS A 79 -18.86 1.14 -0.08
CA LYS A 79 -19.72 1.14 -1.27
C LYS A 79 -20.00 -0.27 -1.78
N THR A 80 -18.98 -1.13 -1.82
CA THR A 80 -19.13 -2.52 -2.28
C THR A 80 -19.97 -3.35 -1.33
N ILE A 81 -19.75 -3.24 -0.01
CA ILE A 81 -20.54 -3.92 1.02
C ILE A 81 -22.00 -3.48 0.94
N ALA A 82 -22.26 -2.18 0.86
CA ALA A 82 -23.61 -1.63 0.74
C ALA A 82 -24.34 -2.13 -0.52
N LYS A 83 -23.62 -2.33 -1.62
CA LYS A 83 -24.21 -2.78 -2.90
C LYS A 83 -24.42 -4.29 -2.97
N GLN A 84 -23.52 -5.09 -2.40
CA GLN A 84 -23.45 -6.53 -2.67
C GLN A 84 -23.72 -7.41 -1.46
N GLY A 85 -23.78 -6.83 -0.25
CA GLY A 85 -23.90 -7.57 1.01
C GLY A 85 -22.62 -8.34 1.36
N LEU A 86 -22.31 -8.42 2.67
CA LEU A 86 -21.08 -9.03 3.19
C LEU A 86 -21.08 -10.57 3.15
N HIS A 87 -22.27 -11.17 3.31
CA HIS A 87 -22.45 -12.61 3.43
C HIS A 87 -22.97 -13.24 2.15
N GLU A 88 -22.67 -14.53 1.95
CA GLU A 88 -23.27 -15.39 0.96
C GLU A 88 -24.78 -15.58 1.21
N VAL A 89 -25.43 -16.38 0.36
CA VAL A 89 -26.89 -16.62 0.43
C VAL A 89 -27.31 -17.26 1.77
N ASP A 90 -26.40 -17.96 2.44
CA ASP A 90 -26.59 -18.54 3.77
C ASP A 90 -26.65 -17.51 4.91
N GLY A 91 -26.39 -16.23 4.63
CA GLY A 91 -26.44 -15.14 5.59
C GLY A 91 -25.35 -15.13 6.66
N THR A 92 -24.46 -16.13 6.67
CA THR A 92 -23.46 -16.35 7.74
C THR A 92 -22.03 -16.44 7.21
N THR A 93 -21.83 -16.93 5.99
CA THR A 93 -20.50 -17.06 5.40
C THR A 93 -20.07 -15.75 4.74
N ILE A 94 -18.96 -15.17 5.18
CA ILE A 94 -18.38 -13.97 4.53
C ILE A 94 -17.85 -14.34 3.14
N LYS A 95 -18.23 -13.56 2.11
CA LYS A 95 -17.77 -13.80 0.72
C LYS A 95 -16.25 -13.75 0.64
N LEU A 96 -15.66 -14.62 -0.18
CA LEU A 96 -14.20 -14.72 -0.34
C LEU A 96 -13.53 -13.38 -0.64
N LYS A 97 -14.15 -12.53 -1.49
CA LYS A 97 -13.66 -11.18 -1.79
C LYS A 97 -13.55 -10.27 -0.56
N PHE A 98 -14.45 -10.42 0.41
CA PHE A 98 -14.40 -9.63 1.64
C PHE A 98 -13.39 -10.21 2.65
N LYS A 99 -13.18 -11.53 2.65
CA LYS A 99 -12.03 -12.13 3.37
C LYS A 99 -10.71 -11.59 2.84
N ALA A 100 -10.54 -11.55 1.52
CA ALA A 100 -9.38 -10.96 0.86
C ALA A 100 -9.23 -9.46 1.18
N LEU A 101 -10.34 -8.71 1.18
CA LEU A 101 -10.35 -7.28 1.52
C LEU A 101 -9.91 -7.03 2.96
N ILE A 102 -10.46 -7.80 3.91
CA ILE A 102 -10.11 -7.71 5.34
C ILE A 102 -8.64 -8.08 5.52
N GLY A 103 -8.17 -9.17 4.93
CA GLY A 103 -6.77 -9.57 4.99
C GLY A 103 -5.83 -8.51 4.41
N HIS A 104 -6.17 -7.93 3.26
CA HIS A 104 -5.42 -6.83 2.66
C HIS A 104 -5.35 -5.61 3.58
N ALA A 105 -6.48 -5.19 4.15
CA ALA A 105 -6.53 -4.05 5.06
C ALA A 105 -5.69 -4.29 6.32
N LEU A 106 -5.89 -5.42 7.01
CA LEU A 106 -5.18 -5.73 8.25
C LEU A 106 -3.67 -5.80 8.07
N ILE A 107 -3.18 -6.39 6.97
CA ILE A 107 -1.74 -6.46 6.72
C ILE A 107 -1.18 -5.06 6.47
N ASN A 108 -1.87 -4.22 5.69
CA ASN A 108 -1.44 -2.83 5.48
C ASN A 108 -1.48 -2.01 6.78
N ASP A 109 -2.47 -2.23 7.65
CA ASP A 109 -2.55 -1.55 8.95
C ASP A 109 -1.33 -1.89 9.83
N VAL A 110 -0.94 -3.17 9.88
CA VAL A 110 0.27 -3.62 10.58
C VAL A 110 1.52 -2.97 9.99
N VAL A 111 1.63 -2.93 8.66
CA VAL A 111 2.77 -2.28 7.99
C VAL A 111 2.84 -0.79 8.31
N ILE A 112 1.74 -0.07 8.15
CA ILE A 112 1.68 1.38 8.38
C ILE A 112 2.01 1.69 9.84
N LEU A 113 1.41 0.96 10.80
CA LEU A 113 1.67 1.18 12.22
C LEU A 113 3.11 0.83 12.60
N GLY A 114 3.63 -0.30 12.11
CA GLY A 114 5.00 -0.72 12.38
C GLY A 114 6.03 0.25 11.81
N LEU A 115 5.85 0.69 10.56
CA LEU A 115 6.73 1.68 9.93
C LEU A 115 6.58 3.07 10.55
N THR A 116 5.38 3.44 11.01
CA THR A 116 5.18 4.67 11.80
C THR A 116 5.95 4.61 13.10
N PHE A 117 5.97 3.45 13.77
CA PHE A 117 6.75 3.27 14.99
C PHE A 117 8.26 3.38 14.72
N VAL A 118 8.76 2.75 13.66
CA VAL A 118 10.18 2.87 13.26
C VAL A 118 10.53 4.32 12.90
N TRP A 119 9.71 4.98 12.07
CA TRP A 119 9.85 6.39 11.72
C TRP A 119 9.92 7.29 12.96
N TRP A 120 9.01 7.08 13.91
CA TRP A 120 8.97 7.82 15.16
C TRP A 120 10.24 7.64 15.98
N LYS A 121 10.78 6.41 16.05
CA LYS A 121 12.02 6.10 16.77
C LYS A 121 13.25 6.68 16.07
N ARG A 122 13.31 6.64 14.73
CA ARG A 122 14.39 7.27 13.93
C ARG A 122 14.51 8.78 14.20
N ARG A 123 13.39 9.48 14.46
CA ARG A 123 13.39 10.92 14.79
C ARG A 123 14.28 11.29 15.98
N SER A 124 14.52 10.35 16.91
CA SER A 124 15.31 10.57 18.12
C SER A 124 16.77 10.16 17.98
N LEU A 125 17.18 9.61 16.83
CA LEU A 125 18.56 9.23 16.56
C LEU A 125 19.35 10.41 15.97
N PRO A 126 20.68 10.44 16.15
CA PRO A 126 21.54 11.35 15.41
C PRO A 126 21.35 11.20 13.89
N ALA A 127 21.55 12.30 13.15
CA ALA A 127 21.52 12.25 11.69
C ALA A 127 22.51 11.22 11.16
N GLY A 128 22.09 10.43 10.16
CA GLY A 128 22.95 9.39 9.58
C GLY A 128 22.99 8.07 10.35
N VAL A 129 22.23 7.91 11.43
CA VAL A 129 22.23 6.66 12.22
C VAL A 129 20.96 5.84 11.97
N LEU A 130 21.14 4.59 11.57
CA LEU A 130 20.10 3.58 11.50
C LEU A 130 20.50 2.34 12.31
N GLU A 131 19.71 1.99 13.32
CA GLU A 131 19.97 0.80 14.14
C GLU A 131 19.54 -0.48 13.40
N LEU A 132 20.29 -1.58 13.61
CA LEU A 132 20.06 -2.85 12.91
C LEU A 132 18.62 -3.38 13.08
N TRP A 133 18.03 -3.27 14.28
CA TRP A 133 16.66 -3.74 14.51
C TRP A 133 15.64 -2.95 13.70
N MET A 134 15.88 -1.65 13.45
CA MET A 134 15.02 -0.81 12.62
C MET A 134 15.08 -1.26 11.17
N LEU A 135 16.29 -1.48 10.65
CA LEU A 135 16.51 -2.00 9.29
C LEU A 135 15.82 -3.37 9.10
N VAL A 136 16.01 -4.30 10.04
CA VAL A 136 15.37 -5.63 9.98
C VAL A 136 13.86 -5.50 10.01
N THR A 137 13.33 -4.63 10.87
CA THR A 137 11.88 -4.37 10.96
C THR A 137 11.34 -3.80 9.65
N GLU A 138 12.02 -2.83 9.06
CA GLU A 138 11.66 -2.22 7.78
C GLU A 138 11.66 -3.22 6.63
N VAL A 139 12.67 -4.08 6.54
CA VAL A 139 12.74 -5.15 5.52
C VAL A 139 11.56 -6.11 5.65
N VAL A 140 11.25 -6.56 6.89
CA VAL A 140 10.12 -7.45 7.15
C VAL A 140 8.79 -6.77 6.77
N LEU A 141 8.58 -5.53 7.19
CA LEU A 141 7.35 -4.80 6.89
C LEU A 141 7.23 -4.44 5.41
N ALA A 142 8.32 -4.15 4.71
CA ALA A 142 8.32 -3.96 3.26
C ALA A 142 7.95 -5.26 2.52
N ALA A 143 8.47 -6.40 2.96
CA ALA A 143 8.07 -7.70 2.41
C ALA A 143 6.57 -7.96 2.65
N MET A 144 6.05 -7.65 3.85
CA MET A 144 4.62 -7.72 4.14
C MET A 144 3.80 -6.77 3.26
N GLN A 145 4.29 -5.56 2.97
CA GLN A 145 3.64 -4.60 2.08
C GLN A 145 3.50 -5.16 0.66
N LEU A 146 4.55 -5.78 0.13
CA LEU A 146 4.53 -6.40 -1.20
C LEU A 146 3.57 -7.61 -1.24
N PHE A 147 3.55 -8.41 -0.17
CA PHE A 147 2.56 -9.49 -0.03
C PHE A 147 1.13 -8.94 -0.02
N ALA A 148 0.87 -7.86 0.74
CA ALA A 148 -0.43 -7.19 0.77
C ALA A 148 -0.80 -6.61 -0.61
N ALA A 149 0.16 -6.05 -1.34
CA ALA A 149 -0.02 -5.58 -2.71
C ALA A 149 -0.44 -6.71 -3.66
N GLY A 150 0.10 -7.92 -3.49
CA GLY A 150 -0.35 -9.13 -4.20
C GLY A 150 -1.82 -9.47 -3.94
N ILE A 151 -2.30 -9.34 -2.69
CA ILE A 151 -3.73 -9.47 -2.36
C ILE A 151 -4.54 -8.33 -2.99
N GLY A 152 -4.02 -7.10 -2.98
CA GLY A 152 -4.60 -5.95 -3.67
C GLY A 152 -4.82 -6.21 -5.17
N GLY A 153 -3.83 -6.81 -5.84
CA GLY A 153 -3.94 -7.26 -7.22
C GLY A 153 -5.10 -8.25 -7.41
N LYS A 154 -5.26 -9.24 -6.52
CA LYS A 154 -6.42 -10.17 -6.57
C LYS A 154 -7.74 -9.43 -6.39
N LEU A 155 -7.82 -8.47 -5.46
CA LEU A 155 -9.01 -7.65 -5.27
C LEU A 155 -9.41 -6.93 -6.56
N VAL A 156 -8.44 -6.37 -7.28
CA VAL A 156 -8.70 -5.69 -8.56
C VAL A 156 -9.06 -6.66 -9.67
N TYR A 157 -8.19 -7.62 -9.97
CA TYR A 157 -8.30 -8.45 -11.17
C TYR A 157 -9.27 -9.63 -11.05
N GLN A 158 -9.47 -10.17 -9.84
CA GLN A 158 -10.38 -11.30 -9.61
C GLN A 158 -11.73 -10.84 -9.06
N PHE A 159 -11.76 -9.80 -8.23
CA PHE A 159 -12.98 -9.36 -7.55
C PHE A 159 -13.52 -8.00 -8.03
N GLY A 160 -12.86 -7.36 -8.99
CA GLY A 160 -13.33 -6.12 -9.62
C GLY A 160 -13.27 -4.88 -8.72
N PHE A 161 -12.52 -4.92 -7.62
CA PHE A 161 -12.30 -3.73 -6.80
C PHE A 161 -11.52 -2.69 -7.62
N GLY A 162 -11.97 -1.44 -7.61
CA GLY A 162 -11.22 -0.34 -8.21
C GLY A 162 -11.26 -0.40 -9.74
N LEU A 163 -12.13 -1.22 -10.31
CA LEU A 163 -12.57 -1.10 -11.69
C LEU A 163 -13.95 -0.44 -11.63
N ALA A 164 -14.16 0.61 -12.41
CA ALA A 164 -15.49 1.15 -12.59
C ALA A 164 -16.35 0.09 -13.30
N MET A 165 -16.99 -0.81 -12.56
CA MET A 165 -18.12 -1.60 -13.06
C MET A 165 -19.36 -0.71 -13.27
N GLY A 166 -19.18 0.44 -13.91
CA GLY A 166 -20.20 1.21 -14.59
C GLY A 166 -20.07 0.91 -16.07
N GLY A 167 -20.57 -0.24 -16.54
CA GLY A 167 -20.47 -0.57 -17.96
C GLY A 167 -20.95 -1.94 -18.42
N GLN A 168 -20.95 -2.99 -17.59
CA GLN A 168 -21.61 -4.24 -17.98
C GLN A 168 -23.12 -4.10 -17.74
N LYS A 169 -23.81 -3.56 -18.75
CA LYS A 169 -25.19 -3.96 -19.02
C LYS A 169 -25.15 -5.48 -19.12
N SER A 170 -25.86 -6.18 -18.23
CA SER A 170 -26.26 -7.55 -18.55
C SER A 170 -27.01 -7.47 -19.87
N VAL A 171 -26.44 -8.03 -20.93
CA VAL A 171 -27.25 -8.38 -22.09
C VAL A 171 -28.24 -9.40 -21.54
N LYS A 172 -29.50 -8.99 -21.39
CA LYS A 172 -30.58 -9.95 -21.22
C LYS A 172 -30.54 -10.80 -22.48
N SER A 173 -30.10 -12.05 -22.35
CA SER A 173 -30.38 -13.08 -23.33
C SER A 173 -31.90 -13.19 -23.42
N VAL A 174 -32.41 -12.82 -24.60
CA VAL A 174 -33.79 -13.04 -25.05
C VAL A 174 -34.01 -14.53 -25.19
#